data_AF-A0A9C8NTW3-F1
#
_entry.id   AF-A0A9C8NTW3-F1
#
_cell.length_a   1.000
_cell.length_b   1.000
_cell.length_c   1.000
_cell.angle_alpha   90.00
_cell.angle_beta   90.00
_cell.angle_gamma   90.00
#
_symmetry.space_group_name_H-M   'P 1'
#
loop_
_entity.id
_entity.type
_entity.pdbx_description
1 polymer ?
#
loop_
_entity_poly.entity_id
_entity_poly.type
_entity_poly.pdbx_seq_one_letter_code
_entity_poly.pdbx_strand_id
1 'polypeptide(L)'
;MPPRPAQADSQPRKRRHRCRPDGTVLIVTMWLVLVLAGMVLVLARAMRVEAGASANVLAAQQAAAIEHGAIQYVLAHVAGLEGRMPSEQDMPSQAVQVGGGAFWILRPDPDDDRRSRYGVVDEASKINVNTATLEALMTLPEMTDDLAAGVIDWRDGDSDPTPEGAEAEYYLLLPTPYECMNAPL
;
A
#
# COMPACT_ATOMS: atom_id res chain seq x y z
N MET A 1 112.81 -15.81 -15.87
CA MET A 1 112.67 -17.22 -15.46
C MET A 1 113.35 -17.36 -14.10
N PRO A 2 112.80 -18.00 -13.06
CA PRO A 2 111.45 -18.58 -12.85
C PRO A 2 110.88 -18.16 -11.44
N PRO A 3 110.02 -18.93 -10.73
CA PRO A 3 108.57 -19.11 -10.93
C PRO A 3 107.71 -18.96 -9.62
N ARG A 4 106.35 -19.01 -9.77
CA ARG A 4 105.23 -19.62 -8.96
C ARG A 4 105.37 -19.88 -7.43
N PRO A 5 104.27 -20.11 -6.65
CA PRO A 5 102.83 -20.24 -6.99
C PRO A 5 101.88 -19.40 -6.08
N ALA A 6 100.71 -18.96 -6.57
CA ALA A 6 99.39 -19.56 -6.35
C ALA A 6 99.10 -20.05 -4.91
N GLN A 7 98.20 -19.35 -4.20
CA GLN A 7 97.14 -20.00 -3.42
C GLN A 7 95.88 -19.13 -3.51
N ALA A 8 95.00 -19.58 -4.40
CA ALA A 8 93.64 -19.12 -4.48
C ALA A 8 92.90 -19.64 -3.24
N ASP A 9 92.64 -18.76 -2.29
CA ASP A 9 91.80 -19.09 -1.15
C ASP A 9 90.33 -18.97 -1.60
N SER A 10 89.86 -20.02 -2.25
CA SER A 10 88.48 -20.16 -2.72
C SER A 10 87.57 -20.49 -1.54
N GLN A 11 87.19 -19.48 -0.77
CA GLN A 11 86.04 -19.60 0.12
C GLN A 11 84.75 -19.64 -0.72
N PRO A 12 83.88 -20.65 -0.54
CA PRO A 12 82.57 -20.63 -1.18
C PRO A 12 81.73 -19.53 -0.52
N ARG A 13 81.59 -18.38 -1.19
CA ARG A 13 80.55 -17.39 -0.83
C ARG A 13 79.19 -18.09 -0.99
N LYS A 14 78.64 -18.53 0.15
CA LYS A 14 77.27 -19.04 0.27
C LYS A 14 76.33 -18.09 -0.47
N ARG A 15 75.75 -18.56 -1.57
CA ARG A 15 74.64 -17.88 -2.24
C ARG A 15 73.50 -17.81 -1.22
N ARG A 16 73.30 -16.64 -0.61
CA ARG A 16 72.08 -16.37 0.13
C ARG A 16 70.95 -16.32 -0.88
N HIS A 17 70.19 -17.41 -1.00
CA HIS A 17 68.86 -17.37 -1.57
C HIS A 17 68.03 -16.39 -0.73
N ARG A 18 67.93 -15.14 -1.19
CA ARG A 18 66.87 -14.25 -0.71
C ARG A 18 65.57 -14.77 -1.32
N CYS A 19 64.83 -15.57 -0.56
CA CYS A 19 63.41 -15.76 -0.85
C CYS A 19 62.75 -14.38 -0.79
N ARG A 20 62.26 -13.90 -1.93
CA ARG A 20 61.38 -12.75 -1.99
C ARG A 20 59.98 -13.19 -1.55
N PRO A 21 59.38 -12.58 -0.51
CA PRO A 21 58.04 -12.91 -0.07
C PRO A 21 56.98 -12.12 -0.86
N ASP A 22 56.76 -12.47 -2.13
CA ASP A 22 55.96 -11.61 -3.03
C ASP A 22 54.64 -12.27 -3.55
N GLY A 23 54.06 -13.22 -2.81
CA GLY A 23 52.75 -13.81 -3.12
C GLY A 23 51.61 -13.40 -2.18
N THR A 24 51.92 -13.16 -0.91
CA THR A 24 50.90 -12.96 0.15
C THR A 24 50.20 -11.60 0.06
N VAL A 25 50.90 -10.56 -0.41
CA VAL A 25 50.33 -9.20 -0.51
C VAL A 25 49.16 -9.15 -1.48
N LEU A 26 49.26 -9.83 -2.64
CA LEU A 26 48.18 -9.88 -3.62
C LEU A 26 46.96 -10.64 -3.09
N ILE A 27 47.18 -11.72 -2.34
CA ILE A 27 46.10 -12.50 -1.74
C ILE A 27 45.36 -11.67 -0.68
N VAL A 28 46.09 -11.00 0.22
CA VAL A 28 45.49 -10.15 1.27
C VAL A 28 44.75 -8.97 0.66
N THR A 29 45.31 -8.32 -0.36
CA THR A 29 44.65 -7.20 -1.05
C THR A 29 43.40 -7.65 -1.80
N MET A 30 43.44 -8.78 -2.51
CA MET A 30 42.27 -9.33 -3.19
C MET A 30 41.15 -9.66 -2.21
N TRP A 31 41.47 -10.29 -1.07
CA TRP A 31 40.49 -10.57 -0.02
C TRP A 31 39.90 -9.31 0.59
N LEU A 32 40.73 -8.29 0.86
CA LEU A 32 40.28 -7.01 1.38
C LEU A 32 39.34 -6.31 0.38
N VAL A 33 39.69 -6.29 -0.91
CA VAL A 33 38.84 -5.74 -1.97
C VAL A 33 37.54 -6.53 -2.10
N LEU A 34 37.58 -7.87 -2.01
CA LEU A 34 36.39 -8.72 -2.08
C LEU A 34 35.40 -8.39 -0.95
N VAL A 35 35.89 -8.30 0.29
CA VAL A 35 35.07 -7.96 1.46
C VAL A 35 34.52 -6.53 1.33
N LEU A 36 35.36 -5.58 0.93
CA LEU A 36 34.97 -4.19 0.77
C LEU A 36 33.92 -4.02 -0.35
N ALA A 37 34.09 -4.70 -1.49
CA ALA A 37 33.12 -4.70 -2.57
C ALA A 37 31.79 -5.33 -2.15
N GLY A 38 31.83 -6.43 -1.38
CA GLY A 38 30.65 -7.05 -0.80
C GLY A 38 29.87 -6.09 0.11
N MET A 39 30.57 -5.38 0.99
CA MET A 39 29.97 -4.38 1.89
C MET A 39 29.32 -3.23 1.09
N VAL A 40 30.03 -2.70 0.09
CA VAL A 40 29.50 -1.63 -0.77
C VAL A 40 28.22 -2.07 -1.49
N LEU A 41 28.16 -3.32 -1.99
CA LEU A 41 26.97 -3.84 -2.66
C LEU A 41 25.76 -3.96 -1.72
N VAL A 42 25.98 -4.38 -0.46
CA VAL A 42 24.90 -4.44 0.55
C VAL A 42 24.39 -3.05 0.88
N LEU A 43 25.28 -2.09 1.13
CA LEU A 43 24.91 -0.70 1.41
C LEU A 43 24.16 -0.07 0.22
N ALA A 44 24.62 -0.31 -1.02
CA ALA A 44 23.95 0.19 -2.21
C ALA A 44 22.53 -0.38 -2.35
N ARG A 45 22.33 -1.66 -2.03
CA ARG A 45 20.98 -2.28 -2.02
C ARG A 45 20.10 -1.64 -0.94
N ALA A 46 20.60 -1.47 0.28
CA ALA A 46 19.86 -0.83 1.36
C ALA A 46 19.43 0.60 0.99
N MET A 47 20.36 1.41 0.46
CA MET A 47 20.08 2.78 0.02
C MET A 47 19.05 2.86 -1.09
N ARG A 48 19.04 1.91 -2.03
CA ARG A 48 18.03 1.86 -3.09
C ARG A 48 16.63 1.58 -2.53
N VAL A 49 16.52 0.71 -1.53
CA VAL A 49 15.25 0.42 -0.85
C VAL A 49 14.77 1.65 -0.08
N GLU A 50 15.66 2.30 0.70
CA GLU A 50 15.32 3.51 1.46
C GLU A 50 14.89 4.66 0.54
N ALA A 51 15.62 4.91 -0.55
CA ALA A 51 15.25 5.93 -1.53
C ALA A 51 13.88 5.66 -2.16
N GLY A 52 13.57 4.39 -2.47
CA GLY A 52 12.25 3.98 -2.95
C GLY A 52 11.15 4.19 -1.89
N ALA A 53 11.43 3.84 -0.63
CA ALA A 53 10.50 4.06 0.46
C ALA A 53 10.24 5.56 0.69
N SER A 54 11.27 6.41 0.68
CA SER A 54 11.12 7.87 0.80
C SER A 54 10.32 8.46 -0.36
N ALA A 55 10.54 7.99 -1.60
CA ALA A 55 9.76 8.42 -2.75
C ALA A 55 8.29 8.02 -2.61
N ASN A 56 8.00 6.80 -2.13
CA ASN A 56 6.64 6.34 -1.88
C ASN A 56 5.96 7.16 -0.77
N VAL A 57 6.67 7.51 0.30
CA VAL A 57 6.13 8.39 1.35
C VAL A 57 5.76 9.75 0.76
N LEU A 58 6.63 10.35 -0.05
CA LEU A 58 6.33 11.63 -0.71
C LEU A 58 5.13 11.51 -1.65
N ALA A 59 5.06 10.45 -2.46
CA ALA A 59 3.93 10.20 -3.36
C ALA A 59 2.61 10.01 -2.59
N ALA A 60 2.63 9.32 -1.45
CA ALA A 60 1.47 9.14 -0.59
C ALA A 60 1.00 10.48 0.02
N GLN A 61 1.94 11.32 0.48
CA GLN A 61 1.60 12.67 0.98
C GLN A 61 1.03 13.56 -0.12
N GLN A 62 1.58 13.48 -1.34
CA GLN A 62 1.03 14.18 -2.50
C GLN A 62 -0.38 13.69 -2.84
N ALA A 63 -0.62 12.37 -2.79
CA ALA A 63 -1.95 11.80 -3.02
C ALA A 63 -2.97 12.28 -1.98
N ALA A 64 -2.62 12.29 -0.69
CA ALA A 64 -3.48 12.81 0.38
C ALA A 64 -3.80 14.30 0.20
N ALA A 65 -2.83 15.11 -0.24
CA ALA A 65 -3.07 16.51 -0.56
C ALA A 65 -4.03 16.69 -1.76
N ILE A 66 -3.90 15.84 -2.78
CA ILE A 66 -4.82 15.80 -3.94
C ILE A 66 -6.22 15.38 -3.50
N GLU A 67 -6.35 14.38 -2.62
CA GLU A 67 -7.62 13.93 -2.05
C GLU A 67 -8.32 15.06 -1.29
N HIS A 68 -7.62 15.77 -0.40
CA HIS A 68 -8.16 16.96 0.25
C HIS A 68 -8.60 18.02 -0.75
N GLY A 69 -7.82 18.25 -1.82
CA GLY A 69 -8.21 19.14 -2.90
C GLY A 69 -9.48 18.69 -3.63
N ALA A 70 -9.65 17.39 -3.85
CA ALA A 70 -10.85 16.81 -4.43
C ALA A 70 -12.08 17.03 -3.55
N ILE A 71 -11.96 16.83 -2.23
CA ILE A 71 -13.04 17.10 -1.27
C ILE A 71 -13.44 18.58 -1.31
N GLN A 72 -12.46 19.49 -1.27
CA GLN A 72 -12.73 20.93 -1.34
C GLN A 72 -13.37 21.32 -2.68
N TYR A 73 -12.93 20.71 -3.78
CA TYR A 73 -13.53 20.89 -5.09
C TYR A 73 -15.02 20.48 -5.09
N VAL A 74 -15.34 19.29 -4.56
CA VAL A 74 -16.73 18.82 -4.45
C VAL A 74 -17.57 19.75 -3.59
N LEU A 75 -17.09 20.11 -2.40
CA LEU A 75 -17.80 21.02 -1.50
C LEU A 75 -18.07 22.38 -2.14
N ALA A 76 -17.09 22.94 -2.84
CA ALA A 76 -17.23 24.23 -3.52
C ALA A 76 -18.29 24.20 -4.63
N HIS A 77 -18.38 23.10 -5.38
CA HIS A 77 -19.38 22.95 -6.45
C HIS A 77 -20.79 22.69 -5.89
N VAL A 78 -20.91 22.01 -4.75
CA VAL A 78 -22.21 21.66 -4.15
C VAL A 78 -22.78 22.77 -3.26
N ALA A 79 -21.93 23.59 -2.61
CA ALA A 79 -22.35 24.58 -1.62
C ALA A 79 -23.41 25.60 -2.13
N GLY A 80 -23.47 25.86 -3.44
CA GLY A 80 -24.42 26.79 -4.05
C GLY A 80 -25.63 26.14 -4.71
N LEU A 81 -25.77 24.81 -4.65
CA LEU A 81 -26.80 24.09 -5.42
C LEU A 81 -28.10 23.84 -4.66
N GLU A 82 -28.19 24.17 -3.37
CA GLU A 82 -29.41 24.01 -2.55
C GLU A 82 -30.06 22.61 -2.69
N GLY A 83 -29.25 21.56 -2.76
CA GLY A 83 -29.72 20.18 -2.92
C GLY A 83 -29.97 19.75 -4.37
N ARG A 84 -29.77 20.64 -5.35
CA ARG A 84 -29.75 20.25 -6.77
C ARG A 84 -28.48 19.46 -7.08
N MET A 85 -28.64 18.36 -7.79
CA MET A 85 -27.53 17.56 -8.27
C MET A 85 -26.78 18.29 -9.41
N PRO A 86 -25.45 18.44 -9.35
CA PRO A 86 -24.68 19.06 -10.42
C PRO A 86 -24.69 18.17 -11.67
N SER A 87 -24.73 18.79 -12.86
CA SER A 87 -24.52 18.07 -14.11
C SER A 87 -23.02 17.82 -14.35
N GLU A 88 -22.68 16.87 -15.21
CA GLU A 88 -21.27 16.63 -15.62
C GLU A 88 -20.61 17.86 -16.26
N GLN A 89 -21.40 18.76 -16.87
CA GLN A 89 -20.91 20.00 -17.45
C GLN A 89 -20.57 21.03 -16.35
N ASP A 90 -21.40 21.11 -15.31
CA ASP A 90 -21.19 22.01 -14.19
C ASP A 90 -20.03 21.55 -13.29
N MET A 91 -19.79 20.24 -13.24
CA MET A 91 -18.80 19.62 -12.38
C MET A 91 -18.05 18.48 -13.10
N PRO A 92 -16.98 18.80 -13.84
CA PRO A 92 -16.08 17.81 -14.40
C PRO A 92 -15.60 16.82 -13.33
N SER A 93 -15.64 15.53 -13.66
CA SER A 93 -15.39 14.45 -12.70
C SER A 93 -14.31 13.48 -13.15
N GLN A 94 -13.70 13.71 -14.32
CA GLN A 94 -12.66 12.88 -14.90
C GLN A 94 -11.34 13.64 -15.01
N ALA A 95 -10.26 13.07 -14.48
CA ALA A 95 -8.90 13.60 -14.56
C ALA A 95 -8.80 15.10 -14.20
N VAL A 96 -9.53 15.51 -13.15
CA VAL A 96 -9.58 16.90 -12.68
C VAL A 96 -8.23 17.24 -12.07
N GLN A 97 -7.59 18.29 -12.59
CA GLN A 97 -6.23 18.65 -12.20
C GLN A 97 -6.22 19.41 -10.87
N VAL A 98 -5.34 18.99 -9.95
CA VAL A 98 -5.08 19.68 -8.68
C VAL A 98 -3.59 19.62 -8.37
N GLY A 99 -2.97 20.80 -8.33
CA GLY A 99 -1.53 20.92 -8.09
C GLY A 99 -0.73 20.14 -9.13
N GLY A 100 0.10 19.19 -8.67
CA GLY A 100 0.93 18.33 -9.51
C GLY A 100 0.31 16.98 -9.88
N GLY A 101 -1.00 16.78 -9.66
CA GLY A 101 -1.67 15.54 -10.00
C GLY A 101 -3.14 15.76 -10.38
N ALA A 102 -3.90 14.66 -10.41
CA ALA A 102 -5.30 14.68 -10.80
C ALA A 102 -6.12 13.70 -9.97
N PHE A 103 -7.43 13.92 -9.93
CA PHE A 103 -8.38 13.01 -9.31
C PHE A 103 -9.56 12.69 -10.24
N TRP A 104 -10.27 11.62 -9.89
CA TRP A 104 -11.51 11.19 -10.53
C TRP A 104 -12.57 11.05 -9.45
N ILE A 105 -13.79 11.46 -9.76
CA ILE A 105 -14.95 11.23 -8.91
C ILE A 105 -15.73 10.09 -9.55
N LEU A 106 -15.89 8.99 -8.80
CA LEU A 106 -16.54 7.79 -9.26
C LEU A 106 -17.88 7.63 -8.55
N ARG A 107 -18.87 7.12 -9.28
CA ARG A 107 -20.16 6.67 -8.76
C ARG A 107 -20.49 5.27 -9.28
N PRO A 108 -21.26 4.47 -8.53
CA PRO A 108 -21.76 3.19 -9.01
C PRO A 108 -22.60 3.33 -10.28
N ASP A 109 -22.54 2.31 -11.14
CA ASP A 109 -23.45 2.15 -12.27
C ASP A 109 -24.61 1.24 -11.85
N PRO A 110 -25.86 1.72 -11.77
CA PRO A 110 -26.99 0.90 -11.32
C PRO A 110 -27.31 -0.27 -12.27
N ASP A 111 -26.79 -0.25 -13.51
CA ASP A 111 -27.03 -1.29 -14.51
C ASP A 111 -25.89 -2.31 -14.61
N ASP A 112 -24.70 -2.02 -14.06
CA ASP A 112 -23.50 -2.87 -14.17
C ASP A 112 -22.53 -2.66 -13.00
N ASP A 113 -22.60 -3.54 -11.99
CA ASP A 113 -21.74 -3.50 -10.79
C ASP A 113 -20.23 -3.61 -11.09
N ARG A 114 -19.85 -3.99 -12.32
CA ARG A 114 -18.44 -4.09 -12.72
C ARG A 114 -17.90 -2.79 -13.30
N ARG A 115 -18.75 -1.77 -13.44
CA ARG A 115 -18.39 -0.47 -13.99
C ARG A 115 -18.65 0.64 -13.00
N SER A 116 -17.82 1.66 -13.08
CA SER A 116 -18.06 2.93 -12.40
C SER A 116 -18.31 3.99 -13.45
N ARG A 117 -19.25 4.88 -13.16
CA ARG A 117 -19.46 6.12 -13.91
C ARG A 117 -18.73 7.25 -13.22
N TYR A 118 -18.56 8.37 -13.93
CA TYR A 118 -18.01 9.58 -13.33
C TYR A 118 -19.12 10.44 -12.72
N GLY A 119 -18.80 11.19 -11.67
CA GLY A 119 -19.72 12.14 -11.06
C GLY A 119 -20.10 11.80 -9.63
N VAL A 120 -20.88 12.70 -9.02
CA VAL A 120 -21.42 12.57 -7.67
C VAL A 120 -22.77 11.85 -7.69
N VAL A 121 -23.22 11.37 -6.53
CA VAL A 121 -24.56 10.81 -6.30
C VAL A 121 -25.15 11.40 -5.03
N ASP A 122 -26.46 11.63 -5.00
CA ASP A 122 -27.17 11.99 -3.79
C ASP A 122 -27.42 10.74 -2.94
N GLU A 123 -26.69 10.60 -1.83
CA GLU A 123 -26.88 9.48 -0.90
C GLU A 123 -28.26 9.51 -0.20
N ALA A 124 -28.88 10.69 -0.05
CA ALA A 124 -30.21 10.81 0.54
C ALA A 124 -31.33 10.33 -0.40
N SER A 125 -31.03 10.14 -1.69
CA SER A 125 -31.96 9.54 -2.66
C SER A 125 -32.05 8.01 -2.55
N LYS A 126 -31.21 7.38 -1.71
CA LYS A 126 -31.20 5.93 -1.46
C LYS A 126 -31.98 5.58 -0.19
N ILE A 127 -32.34 4.31 -0.07
CA ILE A 127 -32.93 3.78 1.17
C ILE A 127 -31.84 3.78 2.26
N ASN A 128 -32.09 4.50 3.35
CA ASN A 128 -31.18 4.53 4.50
C ASN A 128 -31.32 3.24 5.33
N VAL A 129 -30.35 2.34 5.20
CA VAL A 129 -30.32 1.05 5.90
C VAL A 129 -30.21 1.20 7.42
N ASN A 130 -29.90 2.38 7.96
CA ASN A 130 -29.90 2.61 9.41
C ASN A 130 -31.29 2.92 9.98
N THR A 131 -32.24 3.34 9.15
CA THR A 131 -33.58 3.76 9.60
C THR A 131 -34.74 3.14 8.82
N ALA A 132 -34.46 2.42 7.74
CA ALA A 132 -35.46 1.80 6.89
C ALA A 132 -36.30 0.77 7.67
N THR A 133 -37.62 0.80 7.50
CA THR A 133 -38.52 -0.23 8.04
C THR A 133 -38.32 -1.55 7.30
N LEU A 134 -38.77 -2.66 7.89
CA LEU A 134 -38.79 -3.97 7.23
C LEU A 134 -39.48 -3.88 5.86
N GLU A 135 -40.66 -3.25 5.80
CA GLU A 135 -41.40 -3.04 4.55
C GLU A 135 -40.59 -2.28 3.49
N ALA A 136 -39.81 -1.28 3.89
CA ALA A 136 -38.96 -0.51 2.98
C ALA A 136 -37.77 -1.36 2.47
N LEU A 137 -37.14 -2.14 3.34
CA LEU A 137 -36.06 -3.05 2.95
C LEU A 137 -36.56 -4.11 1.96
N MET A 138 -37.77 -4.64 2.18
CA MET A 138 -38.41 -5.62 1.29
C MET A 138 -38.74 -5.07 -0.12
N THR A 139 -38.61 -3.76 -0.35
CA THR A 139 -38.72 -3.18 -1.69
C THR A 139 -37.44 -3.34 -2.52
N LEU A 140 -36.32 -3.69 -1.89
CA LEU A 140 -35.04 -3.88 -2.57
C LEU A 140 -35.07 -5.17 -3.41
N PRO A 141 -34.42 -5.17 -4.59
CA PRO A 141 -34.32 -6.36 -5.42
C PRO A 141 -33.57 -7.46 -4.66
N GLU A 142 -34.03 -8.71 -4.85
CA GLU A 142 -33.44 -9.91 -4.22
C GLU A 142 -33.48 -9.93 -2.68
N MET A 143 -34.25 -9.02 -2.05
CA MET A 143 -34.45 -9.05 -0.60
C MET A 143 -35.34 -10.23 -0.17
N THR A 144 -34.94 -10.90 0.89
CA THR A 144 -35.69 -11.97 1.56
C THR A 144 -36.03 -11.56 3.00
N ASP A 145 -37.06 -12.18 3.58
CA ASP A 145 -37.52 -11.84 4.95
C ASP A 145 -36.41 -12.03 6.00
N ASP A 146 -35.62 -13.10 5.90
CA ASP A 146 -34.49 -13.39 6.79
C ASP A 146 -33.36 -12.37 6.65
N LEU A 147 -33.06 -11.92 5.42
CA LEU A 147 -32.05 -10.90 5.19
C LEU A 147 -32.51 -9.54 5.71
N ALA A 148 -33.77 -9.16 5.48
CA ALA A 148 -34.32 -7.90 5.94
C ALA A 148 -34.41 -7.85 7.48
N ALA A 149 -34.85 -8.94 8.11
CA ALA A 149 -34.87 -9.08 9.56
C ALA A 149 -33.45 -9.08 10.15
N GLY A 150 -32.52 -9.82 9.55
CA GLY A 150 -31.12 -9.84 9.97
C GLY A 150 -30.44 -8.46 9.89
N VAL A 151 -30.78 -7.63 8.90
CA VAL A 151 -30.30 -6.23 8.81
C VAL A 151 -30.87 -5.37 9.94
N ILE A 152 -32.10 -5.63 10.39
CA ILE A 152 -32.72 -4.90 11.49
C ILE A 152 -32.06 -5.29 12.81
N ASP A 153 -31.93 -6.58 13.10
CA ASP A 153 -31.27 -7.10 14.30
C ASP A 153 -29.81 -6.60 14.36
N TRP A 154 -29.11 -6.62 13.21
CA TRP A 154 -27.72 -6.16 13.14
C TRP A 154 -27.50 -4.74 13.67
N ARG A 155 -28.47 -3.84 13.46
CA ARG A 155 -28.35 -2.42 13.76
C ARG A 155 -29.11 -1.97 15.02
N ASP A 156 -30.00 -2.80 15.54
CA ASP A 156 -30.78 -2.43 16.71
C ASP A 156 -29.92 -2.50 17.98
N GLY A 157 -30.43 -1.99 19.10
CA GLY A 157 -29.62 -1.82 20.29
C GLY A 157 -29.67 -3.01 21.25
N ASP A 158 -30.46 -4.04 20.94
CA ASP A 158 -30.71 -5.15 21.85
C ASP A 158 -29.95 -6.41 21.42
N SER A 159 -30.41 -7.58 21.79
CA SER A 159 -29.79 -8.87 21.43
C SER A 159 -30.86 -9.95 21.33
N ASP A 160 -32.11 -9.54 21.19
CA ASP A 160 -33.28 -10.39 21.11
C ASP A 160 -33.62 -10.56 19.62
N PRO A 161 -33.33 -11.72 19.02
CA PRO A 161 -33.50 -11.88 17.58
C PRO A 161 -34.98 -11.73 17.19
N THR A 162 -35.24 -10.96 16.13
CA THR A 162 -36.58 -10.83 15.57
C THR A 162 -36.97 -12.12 14.82
N PRO A 163 -38.27 -12.32 14.48
CA PRO A 163 -38.67 -13.45 13.65
C PRO A 163 -37.90 -13.48 12.33
N GLU A 164 -37.27 -14.61 12.00
CA GLU A 164 -36.35 -14.79 10.85
C GLU A 164 -35.06 -13.96 10.93
N GLY A 165 -34.85 -13.21 12.01
CA GLY A 165 -33.66 -12.39 12.26
C GLY A 165 -32.48 -13.20 12.80
N ALA A 166 -31.38 -12.49 13.07
CA ALA A 166 -30.12 -13.07 13.49
C ALA A 166 -29.34 -12.14 14.41
N GLU A 167 -28.92 -12.68 15.54
CA GLU A 167 -28.17 -11.99 16.59
C GLU A 167 -26.83 -12.68 16.87
N ALA A 168 -26.15 -12.28 17.94
CA ALA A 168 -24.88 -12.88 18.37
C ALA A 168 -24.90 -14.43 18.40
N GLU A 169 -26.02 -15.07 18.77
CA GLU A 169 -26.15 -16.54 18.73
C GLU A 169 -25.86 -17.12 17.34
N TYR A 170 -26.30 -16.46 16.27
CA TYR A 170 -26.04 -16.88 14.90
C TYR A 170 -24.60 -16.55 14.46
N TYR A 171 -24.17 -15.30 14.62
CA TYR A 171 -22.87 -14.84 14.09
C TYR A 171 -21.66 -15.50 14.77
N LEU A 172 -21.79 -15.88 16.04
CA LEU A 172 -20.75 -16.60 16.77
C LEU A 172 -20.60 -18.07 16.35
N LEU A 173 -21.59 -18.64 15.65
CA LEU A 173 -21.56 -20.01 15.13
C LEU A 173 -20.96 -20.11 13.71
N LEU A 174 -20.65 -18.98 13.07
CA LEU A 174 -20.02 -18.96 11.74
C LEU A 174 -18.59 -19.51 11.78
N PRO A 175 -18.04 -20.02 10.65
CA PRO A 175 -16.66 -20.53 10.59
C PRO A 175 -15.59 -19.53 11.05
N THR A 176 -15.87 -18.24 10.92
CA THR A 176 -15.12 -17.14 11.51
C THR A 176 -16.07 -16.34 12.39
N PRO A 177 -16.14 -16.63 13.70
CA PRO A 177 -17.06 -15.98 14.63
C PRO A 177 -16.81 -14.49 14.76
N TYR A 178 -17.88 -13.70 14.84
CA TYR A 178 -17.84 -12.28 15.21
C TYR A 178 -19.13 -11.90 15.96
N GLU A 179 -19.07 -10.81 16.73
CA GLU A 179 -20.22 -10.27 17.45
C GLU A 179 -21.15 -9.52 16.50
N CYS A 180 -22.44 -9.53 16.83
CA CYS A 180 -23.40 -8.62 16.22
C CYS A 180 -23.03 -7.16 16.58
N MET A 181 -23.24 -6.23 15.66
CA MET A 181 -22.79 -4.84 15.83
C MET A 181 -23.62 -4.08 16.87
N ASN A 182 -24.93 -4.34 16.88
CA ASN A 182 -25.95 -3.73 17.73
C ASN A 182 -25.87 -2.19 17.76
N ALA A 183 -25.62 -1.63 16.57
CA ALA A 183 -25.46 -0.20 16.34
C ALA A 183 -25.66 0.14 14.85
N PRO A 184 -25.97 1.41 14.50
CA PRO A 184 -26.05 1.83 13.10
C PRO A 184 -24.80 1.51 12.29
N LEU A 185 -25.00 1.12 11.02
CA LEU A 185 -23.96 0.84 10.01
C LEU A 185 -23.25 2.11 9.52
#